data_AF-A0A183HVC0-F1
#
_entry.id   AF-A0A183HVC0-F1
#
_cell.length_a   1.000
_cell.length_b   1.000
_cell.length_c   1.000
_cell.angle_alpha   90.00
_cell.angle_beta   90.00
_cell.angle_gamma   90.00
#
_symmetry.space_group_name_H-M   'P 1'
#
loop_
_entity.id
_entity.type
_entity.pdbx_description
1 polymer ?
#
loop_
_entity_poly.entity_id
_entity_poly.type
_entity_poly.pdbx_seq_one_letter_code
_entity_poly.pdbx_strand_id
1 'polypeptide(L)'
;MNDRANFEIERARLEEAISVQQEQIVQASRALSFCHNTQEFRGSREEVDAQRALLIATERRRALIFVLDRLIQKHATGGVQHSISDRPKGNLTFWDISVKLMRDFVNGHINYHDGKEIRKLVPN
;
A
#
# COMPACT_ATOMS: atom_id res chain seq x y z
N MET A 1 -3.78 -26.38 -26.86
CA MET A 1 -5.19 -26.04 -26.55
C MET A 1 -5.40 -25.40 -25.16
N ASN A 2 -4.46 -25.51 -24.20
CA ASN A 2 -4.63 -24.98 -22.84
C ASN A 2 -4.22 -23.50 -22.63
N ASP A 3 -3.33 -22.95 -23.47
CA ASP A 3 -2.69 -21.64 -23.18
C ASP A 3 -3.65 -20.45 -23.28
N ARG A 4 -4.61 -20.50 -24.22
CA ARG A 4 -5.60 -19.44 -24.36
C ARG A 4 -6.61 -19.45 -23.21
N ALA A 5 -7.04 -20.63 -22.77
CA ALA A 5 -7.89 -20.76 -21.60
C ALA A 5 -7.16 -20.27 -20.33
N ASN A 6 -5.89 -20.64 -20.16
CA ASN A 6 -5.08 -20.17 -19.03
C ASN A 6 -4.88 -18.66 -19.03
N PHE A 7 -4.68 -18.04 -20.20
CA PHE A 7 -4.60 -16.59 -20.34
C PHE A 7 -5.89 -15.90 -19.88
N GLU A 8 -7.05 -16.33 -20.37
CA GLU A 8 -8.33 -15.69 -20.01
C GLU A 8 -8.65 -15.88 -18.51
N ILE A 9 -8.34 -17.04 -17.93
CA ILE A 9 -8.52 -17.28 -16.49
C ILE A 9 -7.66 -16.33 -15.66
N GLU A 10 -6.36 -16.22 -15.96
CA GLU A 10 -5.46 -15.36 -15.19
C GLU A 10 -5.78 -13.87 -15.43
N ARG A 11 -6.18 -13.49 -16.64
CA ARG A 11 -6.66 -12.15 -16.96
C ARG A 11 -7.88 -11.78 -16.12
N ALA A 12 -8.92 -12.62 -16.11
CA ALA A 12 -10.14 -12.38 -15.34
C ALA A 12 -9.85 -12.27 -13.84
N ARG A 13 -8.97 -13.13 -13.32
CA ARG A 13 -8.52 -13.06 -11.93
C ARG A 13 -7.82 -11.74 -11.59
N LEU A 14 -6.94 -11.25 -12.47
CA LEU A 14 -6.26 -9.97 -12.26
C LEU A 14 -7.24 -8.79 -12.33
N GLU A 15 -8.18 -8.81 -13.27
CA GLU A 15 -9.24 -7.79 -13.39
C GLU A 15 -10.13 -7.74 -12.14
N GLU A 16 -10.55 -8.90 -11.63
CA GLU A 16 -11.30 -9.01 -10.37
C GLU A 16 -10.49 -8.44 -9.19
N ALA A 17 -9.22 -8.84 -9.06
CA ALA A 17 -8.35 -8.33 -8.00
C ALA A 17 -8.16 -6.81 -8.06
N ILE A 18 -8.03 -6.24 -9.27
CA ILE A 18 -7.95 -4.78 -9.48
C ILE A 18 -9.24 -4.11 -9.00
N SER A 19 -10.40 -4.70 -9.33
CA SER A 19 -11.71 -4.18 -8.89
C SER A 19 -11.80 -4.14 -7.37
N VAL A 20 -11.42 -5.23 -6.69
CA VAL A 20 -11.39 -5.29 -5.22
C VAL A 20 -10.47 -4.21 -4.64
N GLN A 21 -9.27 -4.00 -5.19
CA GLN A 21 -8.40 -2.92 -4.71
C GLN A 21 -9.00 -1.54 -4.97
N GLN A 22 -9.74 -1.34 -6.07
CA GLN A 22 -10.44 -0.08 -6.34
C GLN A 22 -11.55 0.20 -5.31
N GLU A 23 -12.32 -0.81 -4.91
CA GLU A 23 -13.31 -0.68 -3.84
C GLU A 23 -12.65 -0.32 -2.51
N GLN A 24 -11.54 -0.97 -2.17
CA GLN A 24 -10.76 -0.66 -0.96
C GLN A 24 -10.22 0.78 -0.97
N ILE A 25 -9.75 1.28 -2.11
CA ILE A 25 -9.33 2.68 -2.27
C ILE A 25 -10.49 3.62 -1.98
N VAL A 26 -11.68 3.37 -2.54
CA VAL A 26 -12.87 4.21 -2.32
C VAL A 26 -13.27 4.21 -0.85
N GLN A 27 -13.30 3.05 -0.21
CA GLN A 27 -13.65 2.91 1.20
C GLN A 27 -12.64 3.63 2.11
N ALA A 28 -11.35 3.40 1.90
CA ALA A 28 -10.29 4.03 2.69
C ALA A 28 -10.25 5.54 2.48
N SER A 29 -10.49 6.03 1.26
CA SER A 29 -10.58 7.47 0.98
C SER A 29 -11.75 8.12 1.71
N ARG A 30 -12.90 7.45 1.75
CA ARG A 30 -14.08 7.91 2.52
C ARG A 30 -13.80 7.92 4.01
N ALA A 31 -13.20 6.86 4.55
CA ALA A 31 -12.82 6.78 5.97
C ALA A 31 -11.83 7.89 6.35
N LEU A 32 -10.81 8.13 5.51
CA LEU A 32 -9.84 9.20 5.73
C LEU A 32 -10.51 10.58 5.69
N SER A 33 -11.39 10.81 4.72
CA SER A 33 -12.15 12.06 4.62
C SER A 33 -13.05 12.28 5.84
N PHE A 34 -13.68 11.21 6.34
CA PHE A 34 -14.45 11.28 7.58
C PHE A 34 -13.57 11.61 8.79
N CYS A 35 -12.43 10.94 8.95
CA CYS A 35 -11.51 11.20 10.07
C CYS A 35 -10.98 12.63 10.04
N HIS A 36 -10.72 13.18 8.86
CA HIS A 36 -10.21 14.54 8.72
C HIS A 36 -11.25 15.61 9.08
N ASN A 37 -12.54 15.34 8.81
CA ASN A 37 -13.64 16.28 9.03
C ASN A 37 -14.29 16.14 10.41
N THR A 38 -14.07 15.03 11.11
CA THR A 38 -14.61 14.78 12.45
C THR A 38 -13.55 15.03 13.51
N GLN A 39 -13.78 16.01 14.38
CA GLN A 39 -12.82 16.44 15.41
C GLN A 39 -12.33 15.28 16.31
N GLU A 40 -13.18 14.30 16.58
CA GLU A 40 -12.89 13.13 17.42
C GLU A 40 -11.84 12.19 16.80
N PHE A 41 -11.79 12.11 15.46
CA PHE A 41 -10.93 11.17 14.72
C PHE A 41 -9.74 11.86 14.07
N ARG A 42 -9.64 13.18 14.16
CA ARG A 42 -8.53 13.93 13.59
C ARG A 42 -7.26 13.73 14.41
N GLY A 43 -6.19 13.28 13.76
CA GLY A 43 -4.92 12.89 14.37
C GLY A 43 -4.99 11.57 15.12
N SER A 44 -6.10 10.83 15.02
CA SER A 44 -6.30 9.58 15.74
C SER A 44 -5.61 8.40 15.03
N ARG A 45 -5.58 7.26 15.73
CA ARG A 45 -5.06 6.02 15.15
C ARG A 45 -5.88 5.56 13.95
N GLU A 46 -7.19 5.78 13.99
CA GLU A 46 -8.13 5.48 12.91
C GLU A 46 -7.80 6.27 11.64
N GLU A 47 -7.40 7.54 11.75
CA GLU A 47 -6.93 8.32 10.60
C GLU A 47 -5.67 7.69 9.98
N VAL A 48 -4.70 7.31 10.81
CA VAL A 48 -3.46 6.65 10.36
C VAL A 48 -3.74 5.29 9.71
N ASP A 49 -4.66 4.50 10.27
CA ASP A 49 -5.06 3.21 9.70
C ASP A 49 -5.77 3.38 8.36
N ALA A 50 -6.60 4.43 8.19
CA ALA A 50 -7.23 4.77 6.92
C ALA A 50 -6.19 5.20 5.87
N GLN A 51 -5.20 6.02 6.25
CA GLN A 51 -4.07 6.40 5.37
C GLN A 51 -3.28 5.16 4.93
N ARG A 52 -2.96 4.27 5.87
CA ARG A 52 -2.23 3.03 5.59
C ARG A 52 -3.01 2.10 4.65
N ALA A 53 -4.31 1.94 4.88
CA ALA A 53 -5.18 1.13 4.03
C ALA A 53 -5.23 1.69 2.59
N LEU A 54 -5.38 3.02 2.46
CA LEU A 54 -5.40 3.70 1.17
C LEU A 54 -4.07 3.51 0.41
N LEU A 55 -2.93 3.66 1.08
CA LEU A 55 -1.61 3.46 0.50
C LEU A 55 -1.44 2.02 -0.03
N ILE A 56 -1.75 1.02 0.80
CA ILE A 56 -1.60 -0.39 0.43
C ILE A 56 -2.49 -0.74 -0.76
N ALA A 57 -3.76 -0.35 -0.74
CA ALA A 57 -4.70 -0.65 -1.82
C ALA A 57 -4.28 0.01 -3.14
N THR A 58 -3.79 1.26 -3.07
CA THR A 58 -3.30 2.00 -4.23
C THR A 58 -2.08 1.33 -4.87
N GLU A 59 -1.07 0.98 -4.08
CA GLU A 59 0.14 0.35 -4.60
C GLU A 59 -0.12 -1.07 -5.11
N ARG A 60 -1.01 -1.84 -4.45
CA ARG A 60 -1.45 -3.15 -4.95
C ARG A 60 -2.18 -3.03 -6.28
N ARG A 61 -3.11 -2.08 -6.42
CA ARG A 61 -3.82 -1.84 -7.68
C ARG A 61 -2.85 -1.51 -8.81
N ARG A 62 -1.87 -0.62 -8.55
CA ARG A 62 -0.81 -0.28 -9.51
C ARG A 62 -0.01 -1.52 -9.93
N ALA A 63 0.41 -2.35 -8.98
CA ALA A 63 1.15 -3.57 -9.27
C ALA A 63 0.34 -4.58 -10.08
N LEU A 64 -0.95 -4.76 -9.77
CA LEU A 64 -1.84 -5.66 -10.51
C LEU A 64 -2.04 -5.20 -11.96
N ILE A 65 -2.26 -3.91 -12.19
CA ILE A 65 -2.37 -3.34 -13.53
C ILE A 65 -1.09 -3.59 -14.33
N PHE A 66 0.07 -3.35 -13.72
CA PHE A 66 1.36 -3.62 -14.37
C PHE A 66 1.52 -5.10 -14.78
N VAL A 67 1.09 -6.03 -13.93
CA VAL A 67 1.11 -7.47 -14.23
C VAL A 67 0.13 -7.81 -15.36
N LEU A 68 -1.08 -7.23 -15.34
CA LEU A 68 -2.09 -7.43 -16.38
C LEU A 68 -1.62 -6.90 -17.74
N ASP A 69 -1.06 -5.69 -17.80
CA ASP A 69 -0.51 -5.12 -19.02
C ASP A 69 0.58 -6.01 -19.61
N ARG A 70 1.48 -6.51 -18.75
CA ARG A 70 2.53 -7.44 -19.15
C ARG A 70 1.97 -8.78 -19.65
N LEU A 71 0.90 -9.29 -19.03
CA LEU A 71 0.21 -10.51 -19.46
C LEU A 71 -0.39 -10.32 -20.87
N ILE A 72 -1.07 -9.19 -21.11
CA ILE A 72 -1.68 -8.85 -22.40
C ILE A 72 -0.60 -8.69 -23.49
N GLN A 73 0.46 -7.92 -23.21
CA GLN A 73 1.58 -7.72 -24.14
C GLN A 73 2.23 -9.05 -24.53
N LYS A 74 2.43 -9.95 -23.56
CA LYS A 74 3.00 -11.27 -23.81
C LYS A 74 2.10 -12.14 -24.70
N HIS A 75 0.78 -12.11 -24.47
CA HIS A 75 -0.18 -12.85 -25.29
C HIS A 75 -0.24 -12.29 -26.73
N ALA A 76 -0.19 -10.96 -26.88
CA ALA A 76 -0.24 -10.30 -28.19
C ALA A 76 1.01 -10.54 -29.05
N THR A 77 2.20 -10.57 -28.43
CA THR A 77 3.49 -10.72 -29.13
C THR A 77 3.89 -12.17 -29.39
N GLY A 78 3.09 -13.15 -28.94
CA GLY A 78 3.42 -14.58 -29.05
C GLY A 78 4.71 -14.95 -28.33
N GLY A 79 5.12 -14.16 -27.34
CA GLY A 79 6.46 -14.19 -26.75
C GLY A 79 6.85 -15.58 -26.26
N VAL A 80 7.91 -16.13 -26.86
CA VAL A 80 8.54 -17.40 -26.48
C VAL A 80 8.84 -17.38 -24.98
N GLN A 81 8.24 -18.30 -24.24
CA GLN A 81 8.68 -18.59 -22.89
C GLN A 81 10.13 -19.06 -22.97
N HIS A 82 11.09 -18.25 -22.52
CA HIS A 82 12.16 -18.86 -21.73
C HIS A 82 11.47 -19.38 -20.48
N SER A 83 11.15 -20.66 -20.51
CA SER A 83 10.44 -21.31 -19.44
C SER A 83 11.30 -21.18 -18.18
N ILE A 84 10.85 -20.34 -17.26
CA ILE A 84 11.43 -20.26 -15.91
C ILE A 84 11.32 -21.65 -15.24
N SER A 85 10.49 -22.56 -15.79
CA SER A 85 10.34 -23.93 -15.34
C SER A 85 11.65 -24.73 -15.33
N ASP A 86 12.62 -24.40 -16.18
CA ASP A 86 13.90 -25.12 -16.26
C ASP A 86 15.00 -24.48 -15.39
N ARG A 87 14.67 -23.42 -14.66
CA ARG A 87 15.59 -22.79 -13.70
C ARG A 87 15.37 -23.34 -12.29
N PRO A 88 16.44 -23.43 -11.47
CA PRO A 88 16.32 -23.83 -10.07
C PRO A 88 15.32 -22.92 -9.34
N LYS A 89 14.34 -23.56 -8.67
CA LYS A 89 13.40 -22.87 -7.77
C LYS A 89 13.99 -22.86 -6.37
N GLY A 90 13.78 -21.77 -5.64
CA GLY A 90 14.27 -21.61 -4.28
C GLY A 90 13.36 -20.72 -3.45
N ASN A 91 13.56 -20.78 -2.14
CA ASN A 91 12.86 -19.92 -1.19
C ASN A 91 13.75 -18.75 -0.82
N LEU A 92 13.19 -17.54 -0.86
CA LEU A 92 13.84 -16.35 -0.35
C LEU A 92 13.03 -15.86 0.84
N THR A 93 13.70 -15.56 1.95
CA THR A 93 13.04 -15.00 3.10
C THR A 93 13.85 -13.85 3.67
N PHE A 94 13.12 -12.80 4.04
CA PHE A 94 13.65 -11.59 4.65
C PHE A 94 13.22 -11.58 6.12
N TRP A 95 14.15 -11.29 7.01
CA TRP A 95 13.95 -11.24 8.45
C TRP A 95 14.63 -9.98 9.01
N ASP A 96 14.26 -9.56 10.22
CA ASP A 96 14.91 -8.46 10.95
C ASP A 96 15.02 -7.14 10.18
N ILE A 97 13.90 -6.69 9.60
CA ILE A 97 13.84 -5.41 8.90
C ILE A 97 13.96 -4.26 9.91
N SER A 98 15.12 -3.60 9.93
CA SER A 98 15.39 -2.43 10.76
C SER A 98 15.35 -1.14 9.95
N VAL A 99 14.62 -0.13 10.43
CA VAL A 99 14.64 1.24 9.88
C VAL A 99 15.33 2.15 10.89
N LYS A 100 16.48 2.73 10.52
CA LYS A 100 17.23 3.65 11.38
C LYS A 100 16.63 5.04 11.29
N LEU A 101 16.31 5.62 12.45
CA LEU A 101 15.85 6.99 12.57
C LEU A 101 17.01 7.92 12.93
N MET A 102 16.92 9.18 12.50
CA MET A 102 17.89 10.19 12.90
C MET A 102 17.76 10.48 14.40
N ARG A 103 18.89 10.64 15.10
CA ARG A 103 18.91 10.95 16.53
C ARG A 103 18.13 12.22 16.86
N ASP A 104 18.30 13.26 16.05
CA ASP A 104 17.64 14.55 16.28
C ASP A 104 16.13 14.46 16.10
N PHE A 105 15.66 13.62 15.18
CA PHE A 105 14.23 13.32 15.01
C PHE A 105 13.66 12.65 16.28
N VAL A 106 14.35 11.65 16.82
CA VAL A 106 13.91 10.95 18.04
C VAL A 106 13.96 11.88 19.25
N ASN A 107 15.05 12.62 19.43
CA ASN A 107 15.21 13.61 20.50
C ASN A 107 14.11 14.68 20.44
N GLY A 108 13.75 15.13 19.24
CA GLY A 108 12.68 16.08 19.01
C GLY A 108 11.29 15.55 19.37
N HIS A 109 11.06 14.23 19.36
CA HIS A 109 9.76 13.65 19.74
C HIS A 109 9.71 13.12 21.18
N ILE A 110 10.86 12.85 21.82
CA ILE A 110 10.93 12.46 23.24
C ILE A 110 10.98 13.68 24.16
N ASN A 111 11.79 14.69 23.82
CA ASN A 111 12.00 15.85 24.69
C ASN A 111 10.98 16.97 24.45
N TYR A 112 10.15 16.85 23.42
CA TYR A 112 9.05 17.78 23.17
C TYR A 112 7.84 17.38 24.03
N HIS A 113 7.89 17.75 25.31
CA HIS A 113 6.69 17.84 26.12
C HIS A 113 5.84 19.02 25.59
N ASP A 114 4.54 18.78 25.44
CA ASP A 114 3.54 19.75 25.01
C ASP A 114 3.81 21.17 25.53
N GLY A 115 4.28 22.06 24.66
CA GLY A 115 4.39 23.50 24.89
C GLY A 115 3.02 24.21 25.01
N LYS A 116 2.00 23.53 25.54
CA LYS A 116 0.63 24.03 25.73
C LYS A 116 0.23 24.30 27.18
N GLU A 117 1.17 24.36 28.12
CA GLU A 117 0.83 24.76 29.51
C GLU A 117 1.67 25.88 30.14
N ILE A 118 2.46 26.65 29.37
CA ILE A 118 3.23 27.79 29.91
C ILE A 118 2.88 29.13 29.23
N ARG A 119 1.59 29.36 28.94
CA ARG A 119 1.06 30.71 28.59
C ARG A 119 -0.07 31.20 29.50
N LYS A 120 -0.27 30.55 30.64
CA LYS A 120 -0.92 31.17 31.81
C LYS A 120 0.16 31.22 32.88
N LEU A 121 0.24 32.32 33.63
CA LEU A 121 1.27 32.62 34.65
C LEU A 121 2.48 33.46 34.16
N VAL A 122 2.23 34.57 33.48
CA VAL A 122 2.98 35.80 33.80
C VAL A 122 1.97 36.95 33.87
N PRO A 123 1.64 37.46 35.08
CA PRO A 123 0.99 38.75 35.20
C PRO A 123 2.05 39.85 35.03
N ASN A 124 1.77 40.81 34.14
CA ASN A 124 2.19 42.20 34.24
C ASN A 124 1.16 43.06 33.51
#